data_AF-A0A2S9YDV7-F1
#
_entry.id   AF-A0A2S9YDV7-F1
#
_cell.length_a   1.000
_cell.length_b   1.000
_cell.length_c   1.000
_cell.angle_alpha   90.00
_cell.angle_beta   90.00
_cell.angle_gamma   90.00
#
_symmetry.space_group_name_H-M   'P 1'
#
loop_
_entity.id
_entity.type
_entity.pdbx_description
1 polymer ?
#
loop_
_entity_poly.entity_id
_entity_poly.type
_entity_poly.pdbx_seq_one_letter_code
_entity_poly.pdbx_strand_id
1 'polypeptide(L)'
;MTTSTTIFAVTAALLISAASCQNAQVKDEAEDVKDAREDVKDEKQDVKDEKKEVKEEKQEVKEQEAEYAKDLADRVAKAEERYAELGLRANKVTVGATDTAAEKEIESARDKAKAEIDDLRKATPTSLDSDLEQLEDAMDKYDDLLDKYEGV
;
A
#
# COMPACT_ATOMS: atom_id res chain seq x y z
N MET A 1 69.04 67.28 5.44
CA MET A 1 68.94 65.89 4.93
C MET A 1 67.95 65.12 5.81
N THR A 2 66.65 65.27 5.59
CA THR A 2 65.61 64.62 6.42
C THR A 2 64.29 64.55 5.65
N THR A 3 64.23 63.75 4.58
CA THR A 3 62.98 63.51 3.83
C THR A 3 62.77 62.04 3.44
N SER A 4 63.68 61.14 3.83
CA SER A 4 63.68 59.74 3.35
C SER A 4 62.90 58.75 4.22
N THR A 5 62.53 59.14 5.45
CA THR A 5 62.00 58.19 6.46
C THR A 5 60.46 58.08 6.47
N THR A 6 59.74 59.09 5.96
CA THR A 6 58.27 59.12 5.98
C THR A 6 57.61 58.34 4.84
N ILE A 7 58.29 58.15 3.70
CA ILE A 7 57.74 57.44 2.53
C ILE A 7 57.69 55.92 2.75
N PHE A 8 58.61 55.36 3.54
CA PHE A 8 58.63 53.93 3.89
C PHE A 8 57.54 53.53 4.92
N ALA A 9 57.14 54.44 5.82
CA ALA A 9 56.11 54.13 6.82
C ALA A 9 54.69 54.12 6.23
N VAL A 10 54.39 55.00 5.27
CA VAL A 10 53.09 55.08 4.59
C VAL A 10 52.87 53.89 3.66
N THR A 11 53.93 53.42 2.99
CA THR A 11 53.87 52.23 2.13
C THR A 11 53.73 50.93 2.92
N ALA A 12 54.39 50.81 4.07
CA ALA A 12 54.19 49.66 4.98
C ALA A 12 52.77 49.60 5.58
N ALA A 13 52.19 50.74 5.97
CA ALA A 13 50.83 50.79 6.51
C ALA A 13 49.75 50.41 5.48
N LEU A 14 49.93 50.80 4.21
CA LEU A 14 49.06 50.42 3.09
C LEU A 14 49.16 48.93 2.73
N LEU A 15 50.35 48.34 2.85
CA LEU A 15 50.55 46.90 2.62
C LEU A 15 49.96 46.05 3.75
N ILE A 16 50.05 46.52 5.00
CA ILE A 16 49.44 45.85 6.16
C ILE A 16 47.90 45.93 6.10
N SER A 17 47.33 47.06 5.69
CA SER A 17 45.86 47.19 5.57
C SER A 17 45.28 46.32 4.47
N ALA A 18 45.92 46.24 3.29
CA ALA A 18 45.48 45.38 2.20
C ALA A 18 45.54 43.88 2.57
N ALA A 19 46.61 43.45 3.25
CA ALA A 19 46.73 42.09 3.76
C ALA A 19 45.66 41.75 4.82
N SER A 20 45.31 42.72 5.68
CA SER A 20 44.26 42.53 6.70
C SER A 20 42.85 42.38 6.09
N CYS A 21 42.54 43.11 5.01
CA CYS A 21 41.26 42.98 4.30
C CYS A 21 41.14 41.63 3.57
N GLN A 22 42.21 41.16 2.93
CA GLN A 22 42.22 39.85 2.26
C GLN A 22 42.07 38.70 3.26
N ASN A 23 42.71 38.80 4.43
CA ASN A 23 42.60 37.77 5.47
C ASN A 23 41.21 37.74 6.14
N ALA A 24 40.48 38.87 6.13
CA ALA A 24 39.09 38.92 6.56
C ALA A 24 38.17 38.23 5.55
N GLN A 25 38.28 38.54 4.25
CA GLN A 25 37.50 37.86 3.21
C GLN A 25 37.68 36.34 3.19
N VAL A 26 38.93 35.86 3.35
CA VAL A 26 39.20 34.41 3.39
C VAL A 26 38.58 33.75 4.63
N LYS A 27 38.46 34.48 5.75
CA LYS A 27 37.76 33.97 6.93
C LYS A 27 36.26 33.91 6.73
N ASP A 28 35.67 34.96 6.15
CA ASP A 28 34.24 35.02 5.87
C ASP A 28 33.85 33.89 4.88
N GLU A 29 34.60 33.70 3.79
CA GLU A 29 34.39 32.58 2.87
C GLU A 29 34.57 31.21 3.53
N ALA A 30 35.50 31.08 4.50
CA ALA A 30 35.70 29.84 5.24
C ALA A 30 34.55 29.54 6.22
N GLU A 31 33.93 30.56 6.83
CA GLU A 31 32.72 30.41 7.63
C GLU A 31 31.52 30.04 6.75
N ASP A 32 31.30 30.72 5.62
CA ASP A 32 30.23 30.40 4.67
C ASP A 32 30.32 28.94 4.18
N VAL A 33 31.52 28.46 3.85
CA VAL A 33 31.75 27.06 3.43
C VAL A 33 31.49 26.08 4.58
N LYS A 34 31.78 26.48 5.82
CA LYS A 34 31.55 25.64 7.01
C LYS A 34 30.05 25.53 7.28
N ASP A 35 29.32 26.62 7.21
CA ASP A 35 27.87 26.65 7.40
C ASP A 35 27.16 25.85 6.31
N ALA A 36 27.52 26.06 5.04
CA ALA A 36 27.01 25.25 3.92
C ALA A 36 27.28 23.75 4.09
N ARG A 37 28.40 23.38 4.74
CA ARG A 37 28.73 21.98 5.01
C ARG A 37 27.90 21.39 6.16
N GLU A 38 27.54 22.21 7.14
CA GLU A 38 26.62 21.85 8.22
C GLU A 38 25.21 21.67 7.65
N ASP A 39 24.72 22.59 6.82
CA ASP A 39 23.42 22.48 6.13
C ASP A 39 23.33 21.19 5.29
N VAL A 40 24.34 20.88 4.48
CA VAL A 40 24.39 19.64 3.68
C VAL A 40 24.41 18.38 4.56
N LYS A 41 24.96 18.46 5.77
CA LYS A 41 25.00 17.33 6.69
C LYS A 41 23.62 17.10 7.32
N ASP A 42 22.93 18.17 7.66
CA ASP A 42 21.58 18.12 8.23
C ASP A 42 20.58 17.63 7.17
N GLU A 43 20.63 18.15 5.95
CA GLU A 43 19.80 17.67 4.84
C GLU A 43 20.06 16.18 4.53
N LYS A 44 21.32 15.72 4.63
CA LYS A 44 21.64 14.29 4.51
C LYS A 44 21.07 13.44 5.64
N GLN A 45 20.91 14.01 6.83
CA GLN A 45 20.31 13.34 7.96
C GLN A 45 18.80 13.23 7.76
N ASP A 46 18.15 14.32 7.36
CA ASP A 46 16.72 14.35 7.04
C ASP A 46 16.37 13.32 5.95
N VAL A 47 17.12 13.31 4.85
CA VAL A 47 16.92 12.32 3.76
C VAL A 47 17.12 10.88 4.24
N LYS A 48 17.98 10.62 5.24
CA LYS A 48 18.13 9.27 5.81
C LYS A 48 16.93 8.88 6.64
N ASP A 49 16.37 9.83 7.40
CA ASP A 49 15.25 9.56 8.27
C ASP A 49 13.97 9.38 7.44
N GLU A 50 13.73 10.20 6.41
CA GLU A 50 12.67 9.98 5.42
C GLU A 50 12.77 8.61 4.74
N LYS A 51 13.99 8.16 4.39
CA LYS A 51 14.20 6.82 3.81
C LYS A 51 13.83 5.69 4.77
N LYS A 52 13.96 5.89 6.08
CA LYS A 52 13.53 4.89 7.07
C LYS A 52 12.01 4.87 7.17
N GLU A 53 11.38 6.03 7.27
CA GLU A 53 9.91 6.15 7.32
C GLU A 53 9.27 5.49 6.10
N VAL A 54 9.73 5.81 4.88
CA VAL A 54 9.24 5.18 3.64
C VAL A 54 9.44 3.66 3.64
N LYS A 55 10.50 3.16 4.31
CA LYS A 55 10.74 1.71 4.41
C LYS A 55 9.76 1.06 5.38
N GLU A 56 9.48 1.72 6.50
CA GLU A 56 8.52 1.27 7.52
C GLU A 56 7.10 1.27 6.94
N GLU A 57 6.66 2.34 6.28
CA GLU A 57 5.37 2.41 5.58
C GLU A 57 5.22 1.29 4.54
N LYS A 58 6.26 1.02 3.75
CA LYS A 58 6.26 -0.09 2.79
C LYS A 58 6.15 -1.46 3.46
N GLN A 59 6.64 -1.60 4.68
CA GLN A 59 6.50 -2.84 5.43
C GLN A 59 5.08 -2.98 5.95
N GLU A 60 4.51 -1.92 6.53
CA GLU A 60 3.12 -1.91 7.02
C GLU A 60 2.12 -2.22 5.90
N VAL A 61 2.28 -1.62 4.72
CA VAL A 61 1.42 -1.92 3.56
C VAL A 61 1.49 -3.40 3.17
N LYS A 62 2.69 -4.01 3.18
CA LYS A 62 2.85 -5.44 2.87
C LYS A 62 2.19 -6.33 3.92
N GLU A 63 2.27 -5.95 5.19
CA GLU A 63 1.63 -6.69 6.29
C GLU A 63 0.10 -6.63 6.14
N GLN A 64 -0.46 -5.46 5.81
CA GLN A 64 -1.88 -5.30 5.51
C GLN A 64 -2.33 -6.10 4.29
N GLU A 65 -1.55 -6.09 3.20
CA GLU A 65 -1.83 -6.92 2.01
C GLU A 65 -1.83 -8.41 2.33
N ALA A 66 -0.89 -8.87 3.16
CA ALA A 66 -0.81 -10.27 3.58
C ALA A 66 -1.99 -10.68 4.47
N GLU A 67 -2.40 -9.82 5.40
CA GLU A 67 -3.57 -10.04 6.24
C GLU A 67 -4.86 -10.10 5.41
N TYR A 68 -5.04 -9.14 4.49
CA TYR A 68 -6.17 -9.13 3.56
C TYR A 68 -6.22 -10.40 2.70
N ALA A 69 -5.10 -10.82 2.11
CA ALA A 69 -5.05 -12.02 1.29
C ALA A 69 -5.43 -13.28 2.08
N LYS A 70 -5.02 -13.36 3.35
CA LYS A 70 -5.39 -14.46 4.24
C LYS A 70 -6.89 -14.46 4.56
N ASP A 71 -7.44 -13.32 4.96
CA ASP A 71 -8.87 -13.19 5.25
C ASP A 71 -9.73 -13.52 4.02
N LEU A 72 -9.33 -13.05 2.84
CA LEU A 72 -10.01 -13.38 1.58
C LEU A 72 -9.97 -14.89 1.29
N ALA A 73 -8.81 -15.53 1.47
CA ALA A 73 -8.68 -16.97 1.29
C ALA A 73 -9.57 -17.76 2.26
N ASP A 74 -9.65 -17.35 3.53
CA ASP A 74 -10.52 -17.97 4.53
C ASP A 74 -12.01 -17.82 4.16
N ARG A 75 -12.43 -16.65 3.66
CA ARG A 75 -13.81 -16.41 3.19
C ARG A 75 -14.16 -17.26 1.98
N VAL A 76 -13.28 -17.32 0.98
CA VAL A 76 -13.46 -18.16 -0.21
C VAL A 76 -13.53 -19.63 0.16
N ALA A 77 -12.67 -20.11 1.07
CA ALA A 77 -12.68 -21.50 1.51
C ALA A 77 -14.01 -21.88 2.17
N LYS A 78 -14.55 -21.02 3.05
CA LYS A 78 -15.87 -21.23 3.67
C LYS A 78 -17.00 -21.23 2.64
N ALA A 79 -16.94 -20.34 1.66
CA ALA A 79 -17.92 -20.29 0.58
C ALA A 79 -17.90 -21.56 -0.28
N GLU A 80 -16.70 -22.07 -0.60
CA GLU A 80 -16.53 -23.32 -1.34
C GLU A 80 -17.04 -24.54 -0.57
N GLU A 81 -16.83 -24.58 0.74
CA GLU A 81 -17.37 -25.62 1.62
C GLU A 81 -18.91 -25.61 1.58
N ARG A 82 -19.54 -24.45 1.84
CA ARG A 82 -21.00 -24.30 1.78
C ARG A 82 -21.53 -24.66 0.38
N TYR A 83 -20.85 -24.23 -0.68
CA TYR A 83 -21.23 -24.55 -2.06
C TYR A 83 -21.19 -26.05 -2.35
N ALA A 84 -20.17 -26.75 -1.83
CA ALA A 84 -20.06 -28.19 -1.96
C ALA A 84 -21.19 -28.93 -1.22
N GLU A 85 -21.53 -28.49 0.00
CA GLU A 85 -22.65 -29.03 0.77
C GLU A 85 -23.99 -28.88 0.02
N LEU A 86 -24.28 -27.68 -0.48
CA LEU A 86 -25.48 -27.43 -1.29
C LEU A 86 -25.46 -28.24 -2.59
N GLY A 87 -24.28 -28.43 -3.20
CA GLY A 87 -24.08 -29.32 -4.35
C GLY A 87 -24.50 -30.78 -4.08
N LEU A 88 -24.14 -31.32 -2.91
CA LEU A 88 -24.55 -32.67 -2.51
C LEU A 88 -26.07 -32.74 -2.28
N ARG A 89 -26.64 -31.73 -1.63
CA ARG A 89 -28.08 -31.63 -1.41
C ARG A 89 -28.87 -31.53 -2.72
N ALA A 90 -28.38 -30.73 -3.67
CA ALA A 90 -28.93 -30.63 -5.01
C ALA A 90 -28.93 -31.98 -5.76
N ASN A 91 -27.85 -32.76 -5.65
CA ASN A 91 -27.81 -34.09 -6.27
C ASN A 91 -28.86 -35.03 -5.66
N LYS A 92 -29.11 -34.96 -4.35
CA LYS A 92 -30.17 -35.73 -3.68
C LYS A 92 -31.56 -35.33 -4.18
N VAL A 93 -31.83 -34.03 -4.29
CA VAL A 93 -33.12 -33.50 -4.78
C VAL A 93 -33.35 -33.87 -6.24
N THR A 94 -32.35 -33.72 -7.11
CA THR A 94 -32.45 -34.00 -8.56
C THR A 94 -32.57 -35.49 -8.90
N VAL A 95 -31.92 -36.39 -8.13
CA VAL A 95 -32.07 -37.85 -8.32
C VAL A 95 -33.49 -38.34 -7.96
N GLY A 96 -34.23 -37.60 -7.13
CA GLY A 96 -35.63 -37.89 -6.80
C GLY A 96 -36.66 -37.22 -7.73
N ALA A 97 -36.26 -36.17 -8.44
CA ALA A 97 -37.16 -35.34 -9.23
C ALA A 97 -37.28 -35.85 -10.68
N THR A 98 -38.51 -35.94 -11.18
CA THR A 98 -38.79 -36.15 -12.63
C THR A 98 -39.02 -34.84 -13.38
N ASP A 99 -38.93 -33.70 -12.67
CA ASP A 99 -39.24 -32.37 -13.20
C ASP A 99 -37.98 -31.66 -13.74
N THR A 100 -37.91 -31.59 -15.07
CA THR A 100 -36.84 -30.93 -15.80
C THR A 100 -36.79 -29.40 -15.57
N ALA A 101 -37.87 -28.77 -15.09
CA ALA A 101 -37.87 -27.35 -14.77
C ALA A 101 -37.15 -27.07 -13.44
N ALA A 102 -37.41 -27.89 -12.41
CA ALA A 102 -36.75 -27.79 -11.11
C ALA A 102 -35.22 -28.00 -11.24
N GLU A 103 -34.81 -28.99 -12.04
CA GLU A 103 -33.40 -29.26 -12.30
C GLU A 103 -32.67 -28.05 -12.92
N LYS A 104 -33.30 -27.37 -13.89
CA LYS A 104 -32.74 -26.16 -14.51
C LYS A 104 -32.66 -24.96 -13.56
N GLU A 105 -33.66 -24.77 -12.69
CA GLU A 105 -33.63 -23.69 -11.70
C GLU A 105 -32.51 -23.91 -10.68
N ILE A 106 -32.36 -25.15 -10.19
CA ILE A 106 -31.29 -25.55 -9.28
C ILE A 106 -29.92 -25.39 -9.95
N GLU A 107 -29.77 -25.81 -11.20
CA GLU A 107 -28.52 -25.66 -11.98
C GLU A 107 -28.18 -24.18 -12.18
N SER A 108 -29.15 -23.34 -12.56
CA SER A 108 -28.92 -21.90 -12.73
C SER A 108 -28.52 -21.21 -11.43
N ALA A 109 -29.10 -21.60 -10.29
CA ALA A 109 -28.75 -21.03 -8.98
C ALA A 109 -27.35 -21.48 -8.54
N ARG A 110 -27.01 -22.74 -8.77
CA ARG A 110 -25.66 -23.29 -8.57
C ARG A 110 -24.62 -22.51 -9.39
N ASP A 111 -24.86 -22.32 -10.67
CA ASP A 111 -23.93 -21.62 -11.55
C ASP A 111 -23.74 -20.16 -11.13
N LYS A 112 -24.82 -19.49 -10.71
CA LYS A 112 -24.74 -18.15 -10.16
C LYS A 112 -23.87 -18.12 -8.89
N ALA A 113 -24.15 -18.99 -7.92
CA ALA A 113 -23.35 -19.07 -6.70
C ALA A 113 -21.86 -19.34 -7.00
N LYS A 114 -21.56 -20.21 -7.97
CA LYS A 114 -20.18 -20.48 -8.40
C LYS A 114 -19.51 -19.26 -9.00
N ALA A 115 -20.23 -18.49 -9.81
CA ALA A 115 -19.73 -17.25 -10.41
C ALA A 115 -19.39 -16.21 -9.33
N GLU A 116 -20.27 -16.01 -8.34
CA GLU A 116 -20.02 -15.07 -7.23
C GLU A 116 -18.81 -15.50 -6.37
N ILE A 117 -18.56 -16.82 -6.19
CA ILE A 117 -17.32 -17.31 -5.56
C ILE A 117 -16.08 -16.91 -6.38
N ASP A 118 -16.18 -17.01 -7.71
CA ASP A 118 -15.09 -16.66 -8.61
C ASP A 118 -14.86 -15.14 -8.72
N ASP A 119 -15.86 -14.32 -8.43
CA ASP A 119 -15.73 -12.88 -8.31
C ASP A 119 -15.20 -12.47 -6.94
N LEU A 120 -15.62 -13.14 -5.86
CA LEU A 120 -15.02 -12.98 -4.53
C LEU A 120 -13.51 -13.27 -4.55
N ARG A 121 -13.05 -14.28 -5.29
CA ARG A 121 -11.61 -14.56 -5.47
C ARG A 121 -10.83 -13.41 -6.11
N LYS A 122 -11.51 -12.51 -6.83
CA LYS A 122 -10.93 -11.34 -7.50
C LYS A 122 -11.23 -10.04 -6.73
N ALA A 123 -11.86 -10.14 -5.57
CA ALA A 123 -12.24 -8.99 -4.78
C ALA A 123 -11.03 -8.14 -4.43
N THR A 124 -11.29 -6.84 -4.37
CA THR A 124 -10.36 -5.83 -3.85
C THR A 124 -10.81 -5.42 -2.45
N PRO A 125 -9.97 -4.79 -1.62
CA PRO A 125 -10.39 -4.30 -0.32
C PRO A 125 -11.64 -3.41 -0.37
N THR A 126 -11.84 -2.69 -1.48
CA THR A 126 -12.98 -1.81 -1.70
C THR A 126 -14.24 -2.51 -2.21
N SER A 127 -14.13 -3.68 -2.84
CA SER A 127 -15.26 -4.43 -3.38
C SER A 127 -15.69 -5.60 -2.51
N LEU A 128 -14.84 -6.04 -1.59
CA LEU A 128 -15.01 -7.26 -0.79
C LEU A 128 -16.39 -7.36 -0.12
N ASP A 129 -16.86 -6.30 0.51
CA ASP A 129 -18.15 -6.34 1.22
C ASP A 129 -19.32 -6.51 0.24
N SER A 130 -19.28 -5.83 -0.91
CA SER A 130 -20.31 -5.96 -1.95
C SER A 130 -20.26 -7.33 -2.63
N ASP A 131 -19.07 -7.88 -2.86
CA ASP A 131 -18.89 -9.19 -3.50
C ASP A 131 -19.35 -10.32 -2.56
N LEU A 132 -19.11 -10.16 -1.25
CA LEU A 132 -19.65 -11.07 -0.23
C LEU A 132 -21.17 -11.02 -0.16
N GLU A 133 -21.76 -9.84 -0.12
CA GLU A 133 -23.22 -9.70 -0.06
C GLU A 133 -23.87 -10.39 -1.28
N GLN A 134 -23.34 -10.18 -2.49
CA GLN A 134 -23.82 -10.85 -3.70
C GLN A 134 -23.70 -12.37 -3.64
N LEU A 135 -22.60 -12.88 -3.09
CA LEU A 135 -22.39 -14.31 -2.88
C LEU A 135 -23.38 -14.89 -1.86
N GLU A 136 -23.54 -14.25 -0.71
CA GLU A 136 -24.51 -14.66 0.32
C GLU A 136 -25.91 -14.72 -0.26
N ASP A 137 -26.31 -13.68 -0.99
CA ASP A 137 -27.57 -13.58 -1.70
C ASP A 137 -27.79 -14.69 -2.74
N ALA A 138 -26.74 -15.13 -3.42
CA ALA A 138 -26.80 -16.20 -4.40
C ALA A 138 -26.88 -17.58 -3.73
N MET A 139 -26.13 -17.77 -2.64
CA MET A 139 -26.11 -19.00 -1.85
C MET A 139 -27.43 -19.23 -1.12
N ASP A 140 -28.04 -18.18 -0.57
CA ASP A 140 -29.35 -18.26 0.10
C ASP A 140 -30.45 -18.61 -0.91
N LYS A 141 -30.45 -17.97 -2.09
CA LYS A 141 -31.38 -18.34 -3.18
C LYS A 141 -31.19 -19.79 -3.63
N TYR A 142 -29.95 -20.29 -3.66
CA TYR A 142 -29.68 -21.68 -4.02
C TYR A 142 -30.24 -22.63 -2.94
N ASP A 143 -30.00 -22.34 -1.66
CA ASP A 143 -30.50 -23.14 -0.55
C ASP A 143 -32.04 -23.14 -0.46
N ASP A 144 -32.68 -21.97 -0.62
CA ASP A 144 -34.15 -21.82 -0.65
C ASP A 144 -34.79 -22.67 -1.76
N LEU A 145 -34.16 -22.74 -2.93
CA LEU A 145 -34.63 -23.60 -4.02
C LEU A 145 -34.52 -25.08 -3.65
N LEU A 146 -33.46 -25.48 -2.94
CA LEU A 146 -33.31 -26.85 -2.47
C LEU A 146 -34.36 -27.19 -1.42
N ASP A 147 -34.64 -26.29 -0.47
CA ASP A 147 -35.73 -26.43 0.50
C ASP A 147 -37.09 -26.63 -0.20
N LYS A 148 -37.37 -25.81 -1.21
CA LYS A 148 -38.62 -25.87 -1.98
C LYS A 148 -38.84 -27.23 -2.65
N TYR A 149 -37.77 -27.84 -3.17
CA TYR A 149 -37.86 -29.09 -3.95
C TYR A 149 -37.55 -30.35 -3.14
N GLU A 150 -36.94 -30.27 -1.96
CA GLU A 150 -36.70 -31.44 -1.10
C GLU A 150 -38.00 -31.98 -0.45
N GLY A 151 -39.06 -31.18 -0.40
CA GLY A 151 -40.38 -31.55 0.14
C GLY A 151 -41.41 -32.06 -0.88
N VAL A 152 -41.04 -32.23 -2.15
CA VAL A 152 -41.92 -32.66 -3.27
C VAL A 152 -41.66 -34.11 -3.64
#